data_AF-A0A0B7FA00-F1
#
_entry.id   AF-A0A0B7FA00-F1
#
_cell.length_a   1.000
_cell.length_b   1.000
_cell.length_c   1.000
_cell.angle_alpha   90.00
_cell.angle_beta   90.00
_cell.angle_gamma   90.00
#
_symmetry.space_group_name_H-M   'P 1'
#
loop_
_entity.id
_entity.type
_entity.pdbx_description
1 polymer ?
#
loop_
_entity_poly.entity_id
_entity_poly.type
_entity_poly.pdbx_seq_one_letter_code
_entity_poly.pdbx_strand_id
1 'polypeptide(L)'
;MNTSYFAQNLESLTLKIQNAGCKPILVTSLARRVFSSEHVTSDILGPYANETINVAAKLKLPLLPLLNDSLTYITKLGKTQSMLFNWDSSSTNKDTTHLNSLGWKYFGRIVADEVHALVPALSEYIVADTALSAAIANGTILPQDL
;
A
#
# COMPACT_ATOMS: atom_id res chain seq x y z
N MET A 1 20.98 -3.47 0.00
CA MET A 1 20.88 -1.99 -0.03
C MET A 1 20.45 -1.56 1.36
N ASN A 2 21.10 -0.58 1.99
CA ASN A 2 20.60 -0.02 3.25
C ASN A 2 19.57 1.09 2.95
N THR A 3 18.84 1.54 3.97
CA THR A 3 17.78 2.54 3.79
C THR A 3 18.31 3.88 3.27
N SER A 4 19.55 4.26 3.61
CA SER A 4 20.18 5.49 3.11
C SER A 4 20.38 5.48 1.59
N TYR A 5 20.88 4.39 1.00
CA TYR A 5 20.99 4.27 -0.46
C TYR A 5 19.63 4.25 -1.15
N PHE A 6 18.62 3.63 -0.51
CA PHE A 6 17.25 3.69 -1.02
C PHE A 6 16.72 5.13 -1.06
N ALA A 7 16.90 5.89 0.02
CA ALA A 7 16.46 7.29 0.10
C ALA A 7 17.15 8.17 -0.96
N GLN A 8 18.47 8.03 -1.13
CA GLN A 8 19.23 8.78 -2.13
C GLN A 8 18.75 8.49 -3.55
N ASN A 9 18.51 7.21 -3.88
CA ASN A 9 18.01 6.80 -5.18
C ASN A 9 16.59 7.31 -5.44
N LEU A 10 15.71 7.20 -4.43
CA LEU A 10 14.34 7.69 -4.50
C LEU A 10 14.31 9.20 -4.73
N GLU A 11 15.09 9.97 -3.97
CA GLU A 11 15.21 11.41 -4.13
C GLU A 11 15.75 11.78 -5.52
N SER A 12 16.83 11.14 -5.97
CA SER A 12 17.42 11.39 -7.29
C SER A 12 16.43 11.12 -8.43
N LEU A 13 15.70 10.01 -8.37
CA LEU A 13 14.67 9.68 -9.36
C LEU A 13 13.52 10.70 -9.32
N THR A 14 13.08 11.08 -8.13
CA THR A 14 11.99 12.04 -7.94
C THR A 14 12.35 13.41 -8.54
N LEU A 15 13.57 13.90 -8.29
CA LEU A 15 14.06 15.15 -8.88
C LEU A 15 14.15 15.07 -10.41
N LYS A 16 14.57 13.93 -10.98
CA LYS A 16 14.54 13.74 -12.44
C LYS A 16 13.13 13.85 -13.02
N ILE A 17 12.14 13.29 -12.33
CA ILE A 17 10.72 13.36 -12.73
C ILE A 17 10.21 14.81 -12.64
N GLN A 18 10.53 15.54 -11.56
CA GLN A 18 10.18 16.96 -11.43
C GLN A 18 10.84 17.83 -12.52
N ASN A 19 12.12 17.59 -12.80
CA ASN A 19 12.87 18.31 -13.84
C ASN A 19 12.32 18.05 -15.25
N ALA A 20 11.65 16.91 -15.46
CA ALA A 20 10.93 16.61 -16.69
C ALA A 20 9.55 17.30 -16.78
N GLY A 21 9.15 18.09 -15.77
CA GLY A 21 7.88 18.81 -15.72
C GLY A 21 6.72 18.03 -15.11
N CYS A 22 6.97 16.84 -14.57
CA CYS A 22 5.94 16.00 -13.93
C CYS A 22 5.72 16.39 -12.46
N LYS A 23 4.60 15.93 -11.90
CA LYS A 23 4.24 16.09 -10.48
C LYS A 23 4.26 14.70 -9.80
N PRO A 24 5.39 14.27 -9.20
CA PRO A 24 5.46 12.96 -8.56
C PRO A 24 4.55 12.88 -7.33
N ILE A 25 4.00 11.70 -7.10
CA ILE A 25 3.35 11.29 -5.85
C ILE A 25 4.18 10.12 -5.33
N LEU A 26 4.63 10.21 -4.08
CA LEU A 26 5.39 9.12 -3.47
C LEU A 26 4.44 8.19 -2.73
N VAL A 27 4.70 6.88 -2.82
CA VAL A 27 3.88 5.84 -2.18
C VAL A 27 4.79 4.93 -1.38
N THR A 28 4.43 4.67 -0.12
CA THR A 28 5.14 3.68 0.69
C THR A 28 4.83 2.27 0.20
N SER A 29 5.72 1.30 0.43
CA SER A 29 5.47 -0.08 0.02
C SER A 29 4.24 -0.67 0.70
N LEU A 30 3.48 -1.55 0.04
CA LEU A 30 2.42 -2.28 0.74
C LEU A 30 2.97 -3.25 1.81
N ALA A 31 2.14 -3.57 2.79
CA ALA A 31 2.40 -4.58 3.80
C ALA A 31 2.56 -5.98 3.21
N ARG A 32 3.62 -6.69 3.64
CA ARG A 32 3.72 -8.14 3.41
C ARG A 32 2.71 -8.88 4.30
N ARG A 33 2.15 -9.98 3.82
CA ARG A 33 1.24 -10.84 4.60
C ARG A 33 2.03 -11.76 5.53
N VAL A 34 2.82 -11.17 6.41
CA VAL A 34 3.61 -11.88 7.42
C VAL A 34 2.96 -11.65 8.77
N PHE A 35 2.70 -12.75 9.48
CA PHE A 35 1.95 -12.76 10.74
C PHE A 35 2.60 -13.72 11.73
N SER A 36 2.76 -13.29 12.97
CA SER A 36 3.17 -14.16 14.08
C SER A 36 1.98 -14.96 14.63
N SER A 37 0.78 -14.40 14.58
CA SER A 37 -0.49 -15.09 14.87
C SER A 37 -1.66 -14.41 14.13
N GLU A 38 -2.88 -14.94 14.25
CA GLU A 38 -4.08 -14.25 13.76
C GLU A 38 -4.12 -12.83 14.34
N HIS A 39 -4.35 -11.82 13.49
CA HIS A 39 -4.37 -10.39 13.83
C HIS A 39 -3.06 -9.79 14.37
N VAL A 40 -1.92 -10.49 14.30
CA VAL A 40 -0.61 -9.93 14.71
C VAL A 40 0.37 -9.95 13.54
N THR A 41 0.49 -8.81 12.86
CA THR A 41 1.38 -8.63 11.70
C THR A 41 2.83 -8.44 12.12
N SER A 42 3.76 -8.81 11.24
CA SER A 42 5.18 -8.48 11.36
C SER A 42 5.60 -7.60 10.18
N ASP A 43 6.16 -6.42 10.46
CA ASP A 43 6.63 -5.51 9.43
C ASP A 43 8.16 -5.40 9.41
N ILE A 44 8.73 -5.47 8.21
CA ILE A 44 10.15 -5.28 7.95
C ILE A 44 10.40 -4.14 6.94
N LEU A 45 9.34 -3.53 6.41
CA LEU A 45 9.41 -2.50 5.39
C LEU A 45 9.32 -1.08 5.98
N GLY A 46 8.89 -0.94 7.24
CA GLY A 46 8.83 0.32 7.98
C GLY A 46 10.07 1.21 7.82
N PRO A 47 11.31 0.70 7.93
CA PRO A 47 12.50 1.51 7.70
C PRO A 47 12.56 2.14 6.30
N TYR A 48 12.11 1.45 5.25
CA TYR A 48 12.06 1.98 3.89
C TYR A 48 10.87 2.93 3.67
N ALA A 49 9.73 2.64 4.30
CA ALA A 49 8.59 3.56 4.30
C ALA A 49 8.94 4.90 4.96
N ASN A 50 9.68 4.87 6.07
CA ASN A 50 10.18 6.07 6.73
C ASN A 50 11.08 6.92 5.82
N GLU A 51 11.97 6.30 5.06
CA GLU A 51 12.77 7.05 4.07
C GLU A 51 11.90 7.65 2.95
N THR A 52 10.86 6.93 2.51
CA THR A 52 9.91 7.46 1.52
C THR A 52 9.16 8.68 2.06
N ILE A 53 8.71 8.61 3.31
CA ILE A 53 8.09 9.73 4.04
C ILE A 53 9.06 10.91 4.14
N ASN A 54 10.31 10.66 4.53
CA ASN A 54 11.34 11.70 4.66
C ASN A 54 11.62 12.39 3.32
N VAL A 55 11.73 11.63 2.23
CA VAL A 55 11.93 12.21 0.88
C VAL A 55 10.71 13.02 0.45
N ALA A 56 9.49 12.53 0.67
CA ALA A 56 8.26 13.26 0.36
C ALA A 56 8.19 14.59 1.12
N ALA A 57 8.47 14.57 2.43
CA ALA A 57 8.50 15.77 3.26
C ALA A 57 9.59 16.76 2.82
N LYS A 58 10.82 16.27 2.56
CA LYS A 58 11.95 17.07 2.07
C LYS A 58 11.62 17.80 0.77
N LEU A 59 10.99 17.11 -0.18
CA LEU A 59 10.64 17.64 -1.50
C LEU A 59 9.25 18.31 -1.52
N LYS A 60 8.52 18.32 -0.40
CA LYS A 60 7.16 18.86 -0.26
C LYS A 60 6.18 18.26 -1.28
N LEU A 61 6.25 16.94 -1.45
CA LEU A 61 5.42 16.17 -2.38
C LEU A 61 4.28 15.46 -1.66
N PRO A 62 3.16 15.17 -2.35
CA PRO A 62 2.13 14.27 -1.82
C PRO A 62 2.72 12.88 -1.53
N LEU A 63 2.25 12.29 -0.42
CA LEU A 63 2.62 10.95 0.03
C LEU A 63 1.36 10.10 0.21
N LEU A 64 1.37 8.89 -0.32
CA LEU A 64 0.37 7.86 -0.04
C LEU A 64 0.93 6.86 1.01
N PRO A 65 0.37 6.81 2.23
CA PRO A 65 0.90 6.03 3.35
C PRO A 65 0.52 4.53 3.30
N LEU A 66 0.53 3.93 2.11
CA LEU A 66 0.04 2.57 1.85
C LEU A 66 0.53 1.51 2.84
N LEU A 67 1.77 1.55 3.34
CA LEU A 67 2.25 0.58 4.34
C LEU A 67 1.38 0.60 5.60
N ASN A 68 1.10 1.80 6.13
CA ASN A 68 0.33 1.97 7.35
C ASN A 68 -1.13 1.50 7.16
N ASP A 69 -1.73 1.90 6.03
CA ASP A 69 -3.14 1.66 5.78
C ASP A 69 -3.38 0.18 5.40
N SER A 70 -2.45 -0.41 4.65
CA SER A 70 -2.46 -1.85 4.38
C SER A 70 -2.19 -2.69 5.63
N LEU A 71 -1.25 -2.30 6.51
CA LEU A 71 -1.06 -2.96 7.81
C LEU A 71 -2.33 -2.90 8.66
N THR A 72 -2.97 -1.72 8.72
CA THR A 72 -4.21 -1.52 9.45
C THR A 72 -5.31 -2.46 8.94
N TYR A 73 -5.46 -2.56 7.63
CA TYR A 73 -6.44 -3.46 7.02
C TYR A 73 -6.16 -4.93 7.34
N ILE A 74 -4.96 -5.44 7.01
CA ILE A 74 -4.66 -6.87 7.16
C ILE A 74 -4.58 -7.30 8.63
N THR A 75 -4.23 -6.39 9.55
CA THR A 75 -4.28 -6.64 11.00
C THR A 75 -5.71 -6.90 11.44
N LYS A 76 -6.67 -6.05 11.03
CA LYS A 76 -8.09 -6.26 11.33
C LYS A 76 -8.66 -7.51 10.64
N LEU A 77 -8.29 -7.71 9.37
CA LEU A 77 -8.74 -8.84 8.56
C LEU A 77 -8.26 -10.19 9.10
N GLY A 78 -7.04 -10.21 9.65
CA GLY A 78 -6.43 -11.41 10.18
C GLY A 78 -5.65 -12.21 9.14
N LYS A 79 -4.82 -13.13 9.62
CA LYS A 79 -3.89 -13.91 8.81
C LYS A 79 -4.65 -14.79 7.82
N THR A 80 -5.66 -15.51 8.29
CA THR A 80 -6.36 -16.52 7.48
C THR A 80 -6.93 -15.92 6.20
N GLN A 81 -7.65 -14.81 6.32
CA GLN A 81 -8.23 -14.12 5.16
C GLN A 81 -7.18 -13.33 4.36
N SER A 82 -6.20 -12.70 5.02
CA SER A 82 -5.14 -11.97 4.32
C SER A 82 -4.32 -12.84 3.36
N MET A 83 -4.14 -14.12 3.69
CA MET A 83 -3.40 -15.06 2.84
C MET A 83 -4.13 -15.38 1.52
N LEU A 84 -5.42 -15.08 1.40
CA LEU A 84 -6.17 -15.21 0.13
C LEU A 84 -5.69 -14.20 -0.93
N PHE A 85 -4.98 -13.15 -0.54
CA PHE A 85 -4.45 -12.14 -1.46
C PHE A 85 -3.13 -12.52 -2.12
N ASN A 86 -2.46 -13.58 -1.67
CA ASN A 86 -1.15 -13.95 -2.19
C ASN A 86 -1.25 -14.48 -3.63
N TRP A 87 -0.26 -14.15 -4.45
CA TRP A 87 -0.17 -14.60 -5.84
C TRP A 87 -0.35 -16.11 -5.97
N ASP A 88 0.29 -16.87 -5.09
CA ASP A 88 0.33 -18.32 -5.10
C ASP A 88 -0.68 -18.95 -4.12
N SER A 89 -1.72 -18.22 -3.72
CA SER A 89 -2.76 -18.67 -2.77
C SER A 89 -3.46 -19.97 -3.16
N SER A 90 -3.55 -20.28 -4.46
CA SER A 90 -4.10 -21.54 -4.97
C SER A 90 -3.10 -22.71 -5.00
N SER A 91 -1.86 -22.49 -4.55
CA SER A 91 -0.79 -23.49 -4.56
C SER A 91 -0.02 -23.52 -3.23
N THR A 92 1.19 -22.99 -3.17
CA THR A 92 2.03 -23.09 -1.97
C THR A 92 1.63 -22.10 -0.89
N ASN A 93 1.01 -20.99 -1.28
CA ASN A 93 0.64 -19.86 -0.43
C ASN A 93 1.81 -19.36 0.45
N LYS A 94 3.02 -19.37 -0.11
CA LYS A 94 4.26 -18.92 0.55
C LYS A 94 4.71 -17.56 0.07
N ASP A 95 4.18 -17.07 -1.05
CA ASP A 95 4.50 -15.75 -1.57
C ASP A 95 3.71 -14.68 -0.81
N THR A 96 4.27 -14.25 0.31
CA THR A 96 3.72 -13.15 1.11
C THR A 96 4.13 -11.78 0.59
N THR A 97 4.61 -11.66 -0.65
CA THR A 97 5.01 -10.38 -1.28
C THR A 97 4.12 -10.00 -2.46
N HIS A 98 3.91 -10.91 -3.42
CA HIS A 98 3.09 -10.63 -4.60
C HIS A 98 1.60 -10.88 -4.36
N LEU A 99 0.77 -10.12 -5.07
CA LEU A 99 -0.68 -10.16 -4.96
C LEU A 99 -1.30 -10.91 -6.14
N ASN A 100 -2.38 -11.65 -5.90
CA ASN A 100 -3.30 -12.10 -6.94
C ASN A 100 -4.33 -11.00 -7.28
N SER A 101 -5.30 -11.32 -8.15
CA SER A 101 -6.36 -10.39 -8.56
C SER A 101 -7.22 -9.88 -7.41
N LEU A 102 -7.52 -10.73 -6.41
CA LEU A 102 -8.25 -10.34 -5.22
C LEU A 102 -7.44 -9.31 -4.41
N GLY A 103 -6.15 -9.58 -4.19
CA GLY A 103 -5.24 -8.62 -3.57
C GLY A 103 -5.19 -7.29 -4.31
N TRP A 104 -5.07 -7.30 -5.64
CA TRP A 104 -5.06 -6.07 -6.45
C TRP A 104 -6.32 -5.23 -6.23
N LYS A 105 -7.49 -5.87 -6.14
CA LYS A 105 -8.77 -5.18 -5.88
C LYS A 105 -8.74 -4.42 -4.55
N TYR A 106 -8.36 -5.08 -3.46
CA TYR A 106 -8.42 -4.49 -2.12
C TYR A 106 -7.31 -3.47 -1.88
N PHE A 107 -6.05 -3.82 -2.17
CA PHE A 107 -4.93 -2.87 -1.99
C PHE A 107 -4.99 -1.73 -3.02
N GLY A 108 -5.50 -1.98 -4.22
CA GLY A 108 -5.75 -0.93 -5.22
C GLY A 108 -6.81 0.06 -4.76
N ARG A 109 -7.87 -0.40 -4.08
CA ARG A 109 -8.87 0.49 -3.48
C ARG A 109 -8.28 1.36 -2.36
N ILE A 110 -7.41 0.81 -1.51
CA ILE A 110 -6.68 1.60 -0.50
C ILE A 110 -5.94 2.76 -1.18
N VAL A 111 -5.11 2.47 -2.20
CA VAL A 111 -4.37 3.50 -2.93
C VAL A 111 -5.30 4.52 -3.57
N ALA A 112 -6.41 4.06 -4.17
CA ALA A 112 -7.37 4.96 -4.81
C ALA A 112 -8.07 5.89 -3.79
N ASP A 113 -8.37 5.39 -2.58
CA ASP A 113 -8.90 6.21 -1.47
C ASP A 113 -7.87 7.22 -0.96
N GLU A 114 -6.60 6.81 -0.83
CA GLU A 114 -5.48 7.69 -0.48
C GLU A 114 -5.31 8.80 -1.53
N VAL A 115 -5.33 8.48 -2.82
CA VAL A 115 -5.24 9.47 -3.92
C VAL A 115 -6.40 10.45 -3.85
N HIS A 116 -7.63 9.96 -3.69
CA HIS A 116 -8.81 10.82 -3.60
C HIS A 116 -8.71 11.79 -2.41
N ALA A 117 -8.20 11.34 -1.25
CA ALA A 117 -8.09 12.15 -0.05
C ALA A 117 -6.89 13.12 -0.07
N LEU A 118 -5.74 12.69 -0.60
CA LEU A 118 -4.46 13.39 -0.44
C LEU A 118 -4.01 14.14 -1.71
N VAL A 119 -4.64 13.87 -2.86
CA VAL A 119 -4.32 14.50 -4.14
C VAL A 119 -5.59 15.07 -4.78
N PRO A 120 -6.12 16.22 -4.30
CA PRO A 120 -7.40 16.76 -4.76
C PRO A 120 -7.49 16.99 -6.28
N ALA A 121 -6.37 17.24 -6.95
CA ALA A 121 -6.34 17.41 -8.41
C ALA A 121 -6.66 16.12 -9.19
N LEU A 122 -6.64 14.96 -8.53
CA LEU A 122 -6.95 13.67 -9.14
C LEU A 122 -8.29 13.08 -8.65
N SER A 123 -8.96 13.72 -7.69
CA SER A 123 -10.15 13.14 -7.03
C SER A 123 -11.29 12.87 -8.01
N GLU A 124 -11.49 13.74 -9.00
CA GLU A 124 -12.53 13.58 -10.04
C GLU A 124 -12.35 12.34 -10.92
N TYR A 125 -11.13 11.80 -11.01
CA TYR A 125 -10.83 10.60 -11.80
C TYR A 125 -10.95 9.30 -10.99
N ILE A 126 -11.18 9.40 -9.68
CA ILE A 126 -11.33 8.25 -8.81
C ILE A 126 -12.82 7.95 -8.64
N VAL A 127 -13.28 6.89 -9.30
CA VAL A 127 -14.63 6.37 -9.08
C VAL A 127 -14.72 5.80 -7.66
N ALA A 128 -15.73 6.24 -6.91
CA ALA A 128 -15.99 5.75 -5.57
C ALA A 128 -16.47 4.28 -5.59
N ASP A 129 -15.98 3.48 -4.65
CA ASP A 129 -16.51 2.15 -4.34
C ASP A 129 -16.73 2.08 -2.83
N THR A 130 -17.82 2.68 -2.37
CA THR A 130 -18.12 2.87 -0.95
C THR A 130 -18.28 1.53 -0.21
N ALA A 131 -18.76 0.50 -0.90
CA ALA A 131 -18.87 -0.84 -0.33
C ALA A 131 -17.51 -1.45 -0.06
N LEU A 132 -16.59 -1.40 -1.02
CA LEU A 132 -15.22 -1.93 -0.85
C LEU A 132 -14.42 -1.11 0.17
N SER A 133 -14.50 0.23 0.13
CA SER A 133 -13.86 1.09 1.13
C SER A 133 -14.38 0.81 2.55
N ALA A 134 -15.68 0.58 2.72
CA ALA A 134 -16.26 0.20 4.01
C ALA A 134 -15.79 -1.19 4.47
N ALA A 135 -15.72 -2.17 3.55
CA ALA A 135 -15.22 -3.50 3.87
C ALA A 135 -13.76 -3.45 4.35
N ILE A 136 -12.91 -2.66 3.68
CA ILE A 136 -11.52 -2.42 4.07
C ILE A 136 -11.44 -1.75 5.44
N ALA A 137 -12.20 -0.69 5.68
CA ALA A 137 -12.22 0.01 6.97
C ALA A 137 -12.60 -0.92 8.14
N ASN A 138 -13.51 -1.87 7.88
CA ASN A 138 -13.99 -2.87 8.83
C ASN A 138 -13.09 -4.11 8.93
N GLY A 139 -12.04 -4.23 8.10
CA GLY A 139 -11.18 -5.42 8.09
C GLY A 139 -11.90 -6.67 7.60
N THR A 140 -12.63 -6.56 6.49
CA THR A 140 -13.41 -7.67 5.92
C THR A 140 -13.14 -7.81 4.41
N ILE A 141 -13.48 -8.98 3.86
CA ILE A 141 -13.64 -9.19 2.42
C ILE A 141 -15.15 -9.22 2.15
N LEU A 142 -15.57 -8.54 1.10
CA LEU A 142 -16.95 -8.52 0.62
C LEU A 142 -17.42 -9.95 0.31
N PRO A 143 -18.65 -10.35 0.68
CA PRO A 143 -19.13 -11.72 0.50
C PRO A 143 -19.05 -12.25 -0.94
N GLN A 144 -19.22 -11.39 -1.95
CA GLN A 144 -19.12 -11.77 -3.36
C GLN A 144 -17.69 -12.07 -3.85
N ASP A 145 -16.68 -11.76 -3.03
CA ASP A 145 -15.26 -11.95 -3.35
C ASP A 145 -14.65 -13.18 -2.64
N LEU A 146 -15.44 -13.91 -1.84
CA LEU A 146 -15.04 -15.11 -1.09
C LEU A 146 -15.42 -16.41 -1.82
#